data_AF-A0A2N7Z0V8-F1
#
_entry.id   AF-A0A2N7Z0V8-F1
#
_cell.length_a   1.000
_cell.length_b   1.000
_cell.length_c   1.000
_cell.angle_alpha   90.00
_cell.angle_beta   90.00
_cell.angle_gamma   90.00
#
_symmetry.space_group_name_H-M   'P 1'
#
loop_
_entity.id
_entity.type
_entity.pdbx_description
1 polymer ?
#
loop_
_entity_poly.entity_id
_entity_poly.type
_entity_poly.pdbx_seq_one_letter_code
_entity_poly.pdbx_strand_id
1 'polypeptide(L)' 'MSLMIDAEPLLELLAVVDSANQPRYALVKAYRELPTPVTPAQTEQFHTEYQKASTEWANACGALTFAFGAEVSKAKAKNQ' A
#
# COMPACT_ATOMS: atom_id res chain seq x y z
N MET A 1 12.16 13.40 -26.80
CA MET A 1 11.76 14.30 -25.70
C MET A 1 11.53 13.46 -24.45
N SER A 2 12.06 13.88 -23.30
CA SER A 2 11.75 13.24 -22.01
C SER A 2 10.31 13.58 -21.60
N LEU A 3 9.57 12.61 -21.07
CA LEU A 3 8.30 12.90 -20.40
C LEU A 3 8.60 13.58 -19.07
N MET A 4 7.98 14.74 -18.82
CA MET A 4 8.06 15.42 -17.53
C MET A 4 6.76 15.14 -16.77
N ILE A 5 6.85 14.19 -15.83
CA ILE A 5 5.73 13.78 -14.98
C ILE A 5 5.66 14.71 -13.79
N ASP A 6 4.47 15.24 -13.51
CA ASP A 6 4.22 15.95 -12.27
C ASP A 6 4.08 14.94 -11.13
N ALA A 7 5.05 14.95 -10.22
CA ALA A 7 5.10 14.02 -9.10
C ALA A 7 4.38 14.57 -7.85
N GLU A 8 4.10 15.87 -7.78
CA GLU A 8 3.49 16.51 -6.62
C GLU A 8 2.16 15.85 -6.21
N PRO A 9 1.20 15.57 -7.13
CA PRO A 9 -0.04 14.87 -6.75
C PRO A 9 0.16 13.40 -6.33
N LEU A 10 1.33 12.81 -6.61
CA LEU A 10 1.65 11.43 -6.27
C LEU A 10 2.26 11.30 -4.88
N LEU A 11 2.86 12.38 -4.34
CA LEU A 11 3.51 12.37 -3.03
C LEU A 11 2.51 12.08 -1.90
N GLU A 12 1.33 12.69 -1.97
CA GLU A 12 0.25 12.42 -1.00
C GLU A 12 -0.20 10.96 -1.06
N LEU A 13 -0.35 10.41 -2.27
CA LEU A 13 -0.74 9.02 -2.46
C LEU A 13 0.34 8.04 -1.98
N LEU A 14 1.62 8.38 -2.14
CA LEU A 14 2.74 7.63 -1.57
C LEU A 14 2.68 7.60 -0.03
N ALA A 15 2.39 8.73 0.61
CA ALA A 15 2.22 8.80 2.07
C ALA A 15 1.00 7.98 2.54
N VAL A 16 -0.09 7.97 1.77
CA VAL A 16 -1.26 7.12 2.04
C VAL A 16 -0.91 5.64 1.91
N VAL A 17 -0.14 5.24 0.89
CA VAL A 17 0.35 3.86 0.74
C VAL A 17 1.19 3.43 1.93
N ASP A 18 2.13 4.27 2.37
CA ASP A 18 2.96 3.94 3.54
C ASP A 18 2.10 3.79 4.81
N SER A 19 1.20 4.75 5.05
CA SER A 19 0.28 4.74 6.19
C SER A 19 -0.62 3.49 6.19
N ALA A 20 -1.15 3.10 5.02
CA ALA A 20 -1.98 1.91 4.86
C ALA A 20 -1.19 0.60 5.05
N ASN A 21 0.15 0.65 4.93
CA ASN A 21 1.01 -0.51 5.15
C ASN A 21 1.38 -0.72 6.64
N GLN A 22 1.35 0.35 7.44
CA GLN A 22 1.72 0.30 8.87
C GLN A 22 1.01 -0.81 9.67
N PRO A 23 -0.31 -1.06 9.51
CA PRO A 23 -0.99 -2.13 10.23
C PRO A 23 -0.41 -3.52 9.94
N ARG A 24 0.04 -3.78 8.70
CA ARG A 24 0.65 -5.07 8.33
C ARG A 24 1.95 -5.30 9.09
N TYR A 25 2.79 -4.27 9.19
CA TYR A 25 4.03 -4.34 9.98
C TYR A 25 3.74 -4.55 11.47
N ALA A 26 2.75 -3.81 12.01
CA ALA A 26 2.34 -3.95 13.41
C ALA A 26 1.83 -5.38 13.71
N LEU A 27 1.01 -5.95 12.84
CA LEU A 27 0.48 -7.32 12.98
C LEU A 27 1.58 -8.37 12.93
N VAL A 28 2.52 -8.28 11.97
CA VAL A 28 3.64 -9.22 11.86
C VAL A 28 4.54 -9.14 13.10
N LYS A 29 4.79 -7.93 13.61
CA LYS A 29 5.54 -7.74 14.85
C LYS A 29 4.81 -8.39 16.04
N ALA A 30 3.54 -8.06 16.23
CA ALA A 30 2.73 -8.61 17.33
C ALA A 30 2.65 -10.14 17.29
N TYR A 31 2.47 -10.73 16.11
CA TYR A 31 2.42 -12.18 15.94
C TYR A 31 3.74 -12.88 16.32
N ARG A 32 4.89 -12.26 16.00
CA ARG A 32 6.23 -12.78 16.37
C ARG A 32 6.51 -12.68 17.86
N GLU A 33 5.86 -11.74 18.56
CA GLU A 33 6.01 -11.52 20.00
C GLU A 33 5.06 -12.41 20.83
N LEU A 34 4.20 -13.21 20.20
CA LEU A 34 3.30 -14.12 20.91
C LEU A 34 4.09 -15.21 21.67
N PRO A 35 3.64 -15.58 22.88
CA PRO A 35 4.20 -16.71 23.62
C PRO A 35 4.05 -18.03 22.83
N THR A 36 5.12 -18.83 22.82
CA THR A 36 5.11 -20.15 22.19
C THR A 36 4.64 -21.25 23.15
N PRO A 37 3.86 -22.24 22.69
CA PRO A 37 3.40 -22.41 21.31
C PRO A 37 2.23 -21.48 20.95
N VAL A 38 2.27 -20.91 19.75
CA VAL A 38 1.16 -20.14 19.20
C VAL A 38 -0.01 -21.07 18.89
N THR A 39 -1.19 -20.70 19.35
CA THR A 39 -2.40 -21.50 19.15
C THR A 39 -2.97 -21.34 17.74
N PRO A 40 -3.69 -22.34 17.19
CA PRO A 40 -4.33 -22.22 15.89
C PRO A 40 -5.27 -21.01 15.76
N ALA A 41 -6.02 -20.70 16.82
CA ALA A 41 -6.92 -19.54 16.85
C ALA A 41 -6.16 -18.20 16.72
N GLN A 42 -4.98 -18.07 17.36
CA GLN A 42 -4.13 -16.88 17.21
C GLN A 42 -3.57 -16.76 15.79
N THR A 43 -3.18 -17.88 15.18
CA THR A 43 -2.72 -17.93 13.79
C THR A 43 -3.82 -17.53 12.80
N GLU A 44 -5.04 -18.04 13.00
CA GLU A 44 -6.19 -17.71 12.16
C GLU A 44 -6.60 -16.24 12.30
N GLN A 45 -6.60 -15.71 13.53
CA GLN A 45 -6.84 -14.29 13.78
C GLN A 45 -5.81 -13.43 13.06
N PHE A 46 -4.52 -13.74 13.20
CA PHE A 46 -3.44 -13.03 12.50
C PHE A 46 -3.65 -13.05 10.98
N HIS A 47 -3.95 -14.22 10.40
CA HIS A 47 -4.19 -14.31 8.95
C HIS A 47 -5.38 -13.46 8.50
N THR A 48 -6.47 -13.46 9.26
CA THR A 48 -7.67 -12.68 8.94
C THR A 48 -7.39 -11.18 8.99
N GLU A 49 -6.78 -10.70 10.07
CA GLU A 49 -6.46 -9.28 10.24
C GLU A 49 -5.40 -8.83 9.23
N TYR A 50 -4.39 -9.66 8.98
CA TYR A 50 -3.34 -9.37 8.00
C TYR A 50 -3.90 -9.32 6.57
N GLN A 51 -4.85 -10.20 6.24
CA GLN A 51 -5.51 -10.18 4.94
C GLN A 51 -6.32 -8.89 4.76
N LYS A 52 -7.09 -8.47 5.78
CA LYS A 52 -7.83 -7.21 5.76
C LYS A 52 -6.88 -6.02 5.53
N ALA A 53 -5.82 -5.92 6.32
CA ALA A 53 -4.82 -4.86 6.17
C ALA A 53 -4.11 -4.90 4.80
N SER A 54 -3.91 -6.09 4.24
CA SER A 54 -3.33 -6.26 2.90
C SER A 54 -4.27 -5.77 1.80
N THR A 55 -5.59 -5.94 1.96
CA THR A 55 -6.58 -5.37 1.02
C THR A 55 -6.58 -3.84 1.08
N GLU A 56 -6.54 -3.24 2.26
CA GLU A 56 -6.49 -1.78 2.43
C GLU A 56 -5.23 -1.19 1.79
N TRP A 57 -4.07 -1.82 2.02
CA TRP A 57 -2.82 -1.43 1.37
C TRP A 57 -2.86 -1.61 -0.15
N ALA A 58 -3.40 -2.72 -0.66
CA ALA A 58 -3.54 -2.96 -2.09
C ALA A 58 -4.43 -1.90 -2.78
N ASN A 59 -5.50 -1.45 -2.10
CA ASN A 59 -6.36 -0.38 -2.60
C ASN A 59 -5.60 0.95 -2.71
N ALA A 60 -4.79 1.29 -1.70
CA ALA A 60 -3.95 2.49 -1.73
C ALA A 60 -2.93 2.44 -2.88
N CYS A 61 -2.27 1.29 -3.08
CA CYS A 61 -1.36 1.07 -4.20
C CYS A 61 -2.07 1.20 -5.56
N GLY A 62 -3.31 0.70 -5.66
CA GLY A 62 -4.14 0.84 -6.85
C GLY A 62 -4.47 2.30 -7.18
N ALA A 63 -4.81 3.11 -6.17
CA ALA A 63 -5.05 4.55 -6.34
C ALA A 63 -3.80 5.30 -6.82
N LEU A 64 -2.63 5.01 -6.23
CA LEU A 64 -1.35 5.57 -6.69
C LEU A 64 -1.04 5.19 -8.14
N THR A 65 -1.24 3.91 -8.49
CA THR A 65 -0.99 3.40 -9.85
C THR A 65 -1.88 4.08 -10.87
N PHE A 66 -3.16 4.26 -10.53
CA PHE A 66 -4.12 4.96 -11.38
C PHE A 66 -3.72 6.43 -11.60
N ALA A 67 -3.42 7.16 -10.52
CA ALA A 67 -3.00 8.56 -10.59
C ALA A 67 -1.70 8.72 -11.40
N PHE A 68 -0.72 7.86 -11.19
CA PHE A 68 0.51 7.85 -11.98
C PHE A 68 0.23 7.63 -13.47
N GLY A 69 -0.63 6.67 -13.81
CA GLY A 69 -1.07 6.44 -15.19
C GLY A 69 -1.74 7.66 -15.82
N ALA A 70 -2.54 8.40 -15.05
CA ALA A 70 -3.14 9.66 -15.49
C ALA A 70 -2.08 10.74 -15.77
N GLU A 71 -1.08 10.91 -14.90
CA GLU A 71 0.00 11.87 -15.11
C GLU A 71 0.89 11.53 -16.31
N VAL A 72 1.17 10.24 -16.53
CA VAL A 72 1.85 9.78 -17.75
C VAL A 72 1.06 10.12 -19.01
N SER A 73 -0.26 9.94 -18.97
CA SER A 73 -1.14 10.26 -20.11
C SER A 73 -1.17 11.77 -20.40
N LYS A 74 -1.24 12.60 -19.35
CA LYS A 74 -1.15 14.07 -19.47
C LYS A 74 0.19 14.51 -20.05
N ALA A 75 1.30 13.96 -19.58
CA ALA A 75 2.62 14.31 -20.07
C ALA A 75 2.83 13.93 -21.54
N LYS A 76 2.26 12.79 -21.98
CA LYS A 76 2.29 12.40 -23.39
C LYS A 76 1.50 13.37 -24.28
N ALA A 77 0.31 13.79 -23.83
CA ALA A 77 -0.52 14.73 -24.58
C ALA A 77 0.10 16.13 -24.72
N LYS A 78 0.87 16.60 -23.71
CA LYS A 78 1.57 17.90 -23.78
C LYS A 78 2.79 17.92 -24.71
N ASN A 79 3.30 16.74 -25.09
CA ASN A 79 4.47 16.58 -25.96
C ASN A 79 4.10 16.29 -27.43
N GLN A 80 2.81 16.34 -27.76
CA GLN A 80 2.28 16.29 -29.13
C GLN A 80 1.97 17.70 -29.61
#